data_AF-A0A080LV99-F1
#
_entry.id   AF-A0A080LV99-F1
#
_cell.length_a   1.000
_cell.length_b   1.000
_cell.length_c   1.000
_cell.angle_alpha   90.00
_cell.angle_beta   90.00
_cell.angle_gamma   90.00
#
_symmetry.space_group_name_H-M   'P 1'
#
loop_
_entity.id
_entity.type
_entity.pdbx_description
1 polymer ?
#
loop_
_entity_poly.entity_id
_entity_poly.type
_entity_poly.pdbx_seq_one_letter_code
_entity_poly.pdbx_strand_id
1 'polypeptide(L)'
;MMHICTDRTDLDELIGKQDWEGQHLLFRYGPLAQAMKRGEELILEHSDALSPFLLAKVEFLRGDLFIDDTAEQIHPHDGFRLTLRRSVAIENVGEPTPARGAR
;
A
#
# COMPACT_ATOMS: atom_id res chain seq x y z
N MET A 1 2.09 9.37 -6.13
CA MET A 1 1.63 8.06 -6.62
C MET A 1 0.50 7.52 -5.74
N MET A 2 -0.47 6.79 -6.30
CA MET A 2 -1.54 6.10 -5.56
C MET A 2 -1.57 4.62 -5.95
N HIS A 3 -1.79 3.74 -4.98
CA HIS A 3 -1.93 2.30 -5.16
C HIS A 3 -3.14 1.79 -4.37
N ILE A 4 -4.02 1.01 -5.02
CA ILE A 4 -5.22 0.46 -4.39
C ILE A 4 -4.90 -0.90 -3.79
N CYS A 5 -4.94 -0.97 -2.47
CA CYS A 5 -4.70 -2.20 -1.74
C CYS A 5 -5.91 -3.15 -1.80
N THR A 6 -5.61 -4.43 -1.84
CA THR A 6 -6.58 -5.53 -1.71
C THR A 6 -6.14 -6.48 -0.60
N ASP A 7 -6.98 -7.45 -0.27
CA ASP A 7 -6.65 -8.55 0.64
C ASP A 7 -5.54 -9.48 0.09
N ARG A 8 -5.21 -9.34 -1.19
CA ARG A 8 -4.14 -10.08 -1.89
C ARG A 8 -2.87 -9.27 -2.09
N THR A 9 -2.88 -7.99 -1.76
CA THR A 9 -1.67 -7.16 -1.88
C THR A 9 -0.59 -7.69 -0.94
N ASP A 10 0.63 -7.85 -1.46
CA ASP A 10 1.78 -8.39 -0.76
C ASP A 10 3.03 -7.49 -0.91
N LEU A 11 4.16 -7.91 -0.33
CA LEU A 11 5.40 -7.13 -0.42
C LEU A 11 6.02 -7.16 -1.81
N ASP A 12 5.88 -8.25 -2.56
CA ASP A 12 6.42 -8.37 -3.91
C ASP A 12 5.72 -7.37 -4.85
N GLU A 13 4.41 -7.17 -4.68
CA GLU A 13 3.66 -6.14 -5.37
C GLU A 13 4.16 -4.74 -4.99
N LEU A 14 4.36 -4.45 -3.70
CA LEU A 14 4.72 -3.12 -3.21
C LEU A 14 6.19 -2.74 -3.46
N ILE A 15 7.12 -3.67 -3.27
CA ILE A 15 8.58 -3.46 -3.40
C ILE A 15 9.02 -3.71 -4.84
N GLY A 16 8.50 -4.77 -5.45
CA GLY A 16 8.92 -5.24 -6.75
C GLY A 16 9.31 -6.72 -6.71
N LYS A 17 9.35 -7.32 -7.90
CA LYS A 17 9.69 -8.73 -8.09
C LYS A 17 10.37 -8.93 -9.43
N GLN A 18 11.04 -10.07 -9.56
CA GLN A 18 11.51 -10.54 -10.85
C GLN A 18 10.36 -11.10 -11.67
N ASP A 19 10.32 -10.74 -12.96
CA ASP A 19 9.37 -11.27 -13.92
C ASP A 19 10.07 -11.55 -15.26
N TRP A 20 9.55 -12.51 -16.02
CA TRP A 20 10.12 -12.89 -17.31
C TRP A 20 9.62 -11.95 -18.41
N GLU A 21 10.56 -11.30 -19.10
CA GLU A 21 10.31 -10.57 -20.33
C GLU A 21 11.01 -11.30 -21.48
N GLY A 22 10.26 -12.19 -22.15
CA GLY A 22 10.80 -13.07 -23.18
C GLY A 22 11.81 -14.06 -22.61
N GLN A 23 13.09 -13.91 -22.96
CA GLN A 23 14.19 -14.75 -22.47
C GLN A 23 15.00 -14.10 -21.34
N HIS A 24 14.57 -12.92 -20.86
CA HIS A 24 15.28 -12.18 -19.83
C HIS A 24 14.45 -12.16 -18.53
N LEU A 25 15.11 -12.44 -17.41
CA LEU A 25 14.54 -12.24 -16.09
C LEU A 25 14.88 -10.82 -15.64
N LEU A 26 13.86 -9.98 -15.45
CA LEU A 26 14.02 -8.56 -15.14
C LEU A 26 13.33 -8.23 -13.82
N PHE A 27 14.01 -7.45 -12.97
CA PHE A 27 13.38 -6.92 -11.77
C PHE A 27 12.50 -5.71 -12.11
N ARG A 28 11.24 -5.74 -11.68
CA ARG A 28 10.30 -4.63 -11.83
C ARG A 28 9.99 -4.06 -10.45
N TYR A 29 10.41 -2.83 -10.21
CA TYR A 29 10.14 -2.12 -8.96
C TYR A 29 8.63 -1.89 -8.78
N GLY A 30 8.14 -2.16 -7.57
CA GLY A 30 6.80 -1.85 -7.12
C GLY A 30 6.64 -0.38 -6.69
N PRO A 31 5.41 0.05 -6.36
CA PRO A 31 5.08 1.43 -6.03
C PRO A 31 5.88 2.01 -4.86
N LEU A 32 6.19 1.21 -3.83
CA LEU A 32 6.96 1.67 -2.67
C LEU A 32 8.40 2.00 -3.08
N ALA A 33 9.09 1.05 -3.71
CA ALA A 33 10.46 1.26 -4.16
C ALA A 33 10.55 2.39 -5.18
N GLN A 34 9.60 2.49 -6.12
CA GLN A 34 9.55 3.60 -7.07
C GLN A 34 9.37 4.96 -6.39
N ALA A 35 8.45 5.07 -5.43
CA ALA A 35 8.21 6.32 -4.72
C ALA A 35 9.42 6.75 -3.86
N MET A 36 10.07 5.80 -3.18
CA MET A 36 11.30 6.04 -2.43
C MET A 36 12.42 6.57 -3.34
N LYS A 37 12.65 5.93 -4.49
CA LYS A 37 13.67 6.34 -5.47
C LYS A 37 13.38 7.70 -6.12
N ARG A 38 12.13 8.16 -6.13
CA ARG A 38 11.72 9.43 -6.76
C ARG A 38 11.50 10.56 -5.75
N GLY A 39 11.52 10.29 -4.45
CA GLY A 39 11.18 11.30 -3.42
C GLY A 39 9.72 11.72 -3.50
N GLU A 40 8.84 10.85 -3.97
CA GLU A 40 7.41 11.14 -4.16
C GLU A 40 6.56 10.61 -3.01
N GLU A 41 5.37 11.15 -2.83
CA GLU A 41 4.40 10.57 -1.92
C GLU A 41 3.75 9.32 -2.53
N LEU A 42 3.72 8.22 -1.78
CA LEU A 42 2.89 7.05 -2.06
C LEU A 42 1.68 7.03 -1.13
N ILE A 43 0.49 7.00 -1.72
CA ILE A 43 -0.77 6.79 -1.01
C ILE A 43 -1.19 5.33 -1.21
N LEU A 44 -1.27 4.58 -0.12
CA LEU A 44 -1.87 3.24 -0.10
C LEU A 44 -3.36 3.37 0.24
N GLU A 45 -4.18 3.28 -0.80
CA GLU A 45 -5.64 3.34 -0.72
C GLU A 45 -6.24 2.03 -0.22
N HIS A 46 -7.30 2.10 0.58
CA HIS A 46 -7.91 0.91 1.21
C HIS A 46 -6.89 0.10 2.03
N SER A 47 -5.98 0.81 2.71
CA SER A 47 -4.94 0.21 3.56
C SER A 47 -5.48 -0.72 4.66
N ASP A 48 -6.76 -0.61 5.01
CA ASP A 48 -7.50 -1.51 5.89
C ASP A 48 -7.75 -2.92 5.30
N ALA A 49 -7.61 -3.11 3.99
CA ALA A 49 -7.64 -4.43 3.36
C ALA A 49 -6.35 -5.24 3.61
N LEU A 50 -5.25 -4.56 3.96
CA LEU A 50 -3.97 -5.21 4.22
C LEU A 50 -3.99 -5.93 5.58
N SER A 51 -3.30 -7.06 5.66
CA SER A 51 -3.12 -7.73 6.94
C SER A 51 -2.35 -6.84 7.94
N PRO A 52 -2.63 -6.94 9.26
CA PRO A 52 -1.87 -6.19 10.27
C PRO A 52 -0.35 -6.40 10.20
N PHE A 53 0.06 -7.61 9.81
CA PHE A 53 1.47 -7.96 9.64
C PHE A 53 2.11 -7.24 8.44
N LEU A 54 1.40 -7.15 7.31
CA LEU A 54 1.87 -6.42 6.15
C LEU A 54 1.93 -4.91 6.42
N LEU A 55 0.94 -4.35 7.10
CA LEU A 55 0.98 -2.94 7.55
C LEU A 55 2.22 -2.65 8.40
N ALA A 56 2.53 -3.51 9.37
CA ALA A 56 3.72 -3.35 10.20
C ALA A 56 5.02 -3.41 9.39
N LYS A 57 5.11 -4.30 8.40
CA LYS A 57 6.25 -4.39 7.47
C LYS A 57 6.38 -3.14 6.61
N VAL A 58 5.28 -2.66 6.05
CA VAL A 58 5.24 -1.43 5.23
C VAL A 58 5.68 -0.21 6.04
N GLU A 59 5.24 -0.10 7.29
CA GLU A 59 5.67 0.97 8.20
C GLU A 59 7.17 0.87 8.54
N PHE A 60 7.68 -0.34 8.76
CA PHE A 60 9.12 -0.57 8.98
C PHE A 60 9.95 -0.15 7.76
N LEU A 61 9.47 -0.45 6.55
CA LEU A 61 10.13 -0.13 5.29
C LEU A 61 10.02 1.35 4.87
N ARG A 62 9.38 2.21 5.67
CA ARG A 62 9.33 3.67 5.42
C ARG A 62 10.73 4.31 5.48
N GLY A 63 11.65 3.70 6.21
CA GLY A 63 13.06 4.09 6.25
C GLY A 63 13.82 3.52 5.06
N ASP A 64 14.85 2.73 5.33
CA ASP A 64 15.68 2.14 4.29
C ASP A 64 15.12 0.78 3.81
N LEU A 65 15.25 0.52 2.51
CA LEU A 65 14.84 -0.73 1.88
C LEU A 65 16.03 -1.38 1.18
N PHE A 66 16.34 -2.61 1.55
CA PHE A 66 17.30 -3.44 0.80
C PHE A 66 16.53 -4.44 -0.06
N ILE A 67 16.87 -4.51 -1.35
CA ILE A 67 16.30 -5.46 -2.31
C ILE A 67 17.42 -6.43 -2.71
N ASP A 68 17.28 -7.69 -2.31
CA ASP A 68 18.24 -8.75 -2.57
C ASP A 68 18.35 -9.11 -4.06
N ASP A 69 17.23 -9.17 -4.78
CA ASP A 69 17.17 -9.45 -6.23
C ASP A 69 18.06 -8.52 -7.08
N THR A 70 18.26 -7.29 -6.61
CA THR A 70 19.07 -6.27 -7.31
C THR A 70 20.34 -5.89 -6.54
N ALA A 71 20.57 -6.50 -5.37
CA ALA A 71 21.60 -6.10 -4.41
C ALA A 71 21.65 -4.58 -4.16
N GLU A 72 20.48 -3.94 -4.13
CA GLU A 72 20.34 -2.49 -4.05
C GLU A 72 19.87 -2.06 -2.66
N GLN A 73 20.56 -1.07 -2.08
CA GLN A 73 20.08 -0.31 -0.94
C GLN A 73 19.37 0.96 -1.44
N ILE A 74 18.07 1.05 -1.19
CA ILE A 74 17.27 2.23 -1.46
C ILE A 74 17.12 3.03 -0.17
N HIS A 75 17.72 4.22 -0.17
CA HIS A 75 17.44 5.27 0.80
C HIS A 75 16.35 6.17 0.21
N PRO A 76 15.24 6.45 0.91
CA PRO A 76 14.22 7.37 0.42
C PRO A 76 14.85 8.72 0.09
N HIS A 77 14.60 9.22 -1.10
CA HIS A 77 14.99 10.58 -1.46
C HIS A 77 14.17 11.61 -0.67
N ASP A 78 14.75 12.81 -0.51
CA ASP A 78 14.06 13.95 0.10
C ASP A 78 12.69 14.17 -0.55
N GLY A 79 11.66 14.30 0.29
CA GLY A 79 10.28 14.49 -0.15
C GLY A 79 9.42 13.22 -0.15
N PHE A 80 10.04 12.03 -0.02
CA PHE A 80 9.29 10.78 0.13
C PHE A 80 8.33 10.84 1.32
N ARG A 81 7.09 10.43 1.09
CA ARG A 81 6.06 10.28 2.13
C ARG A 81 5.26 9.01 1.85
N LEU A 82 4.85 8.33 2.91
CA LEU A 82 3.99 7.16 2.82
C LEU A 82 2.71 7.42 3.61
N THR A 83 1.60 7.53 2.91
CA THR A 83 0.29 7.85 3.46
C THR A 83 -0.61 6.62 3.38
N LEU A 84 -1.14 6.18 4.52
CA LEU A 84 -2.11 5.08 4.60
C LEU A 84 -3.52 5.66 4.65
N ARG A 85 -4.34 5.41 3.62
CA ARG A 85 -5.74 5.85 3.59
C ARG A 85 -6.65 4.65 3.77
N ARG A 86 -7.53 4.70 4.76
CA ARG A 86 -8.54 3.66 5.01
C ARG A 86 -9.80 3.95 4.20
N SER A 87 -10.53 2.91 3.87
CA SER A 87 -11.86 3.00 3.27
C SER A 87 -12.79 3.84 4.15
N VAL A 88 -13.62 4.70 3.55
CA VAL A 88 -14.63 5.46 4.28
C VAL A 88 -15.77 4.50 4.64
N ALA A 89 -16.00 4.28 5.93
CA ALA A 89 -17.21 3.61 6.38
C ALA A 89 -18.41 4.53 6.11
N ILE A 90 -19.27 4.16 5.17
CA ILE A 90 -20.61 4.75 5.08
C ILE A 90 -21.39 4.20 6.27
N GLU A 91 -21.45 4.97 7.35
CA GLU A 91 -22.39 4.69 8.44
C GLU A 91 -23.80 4.83 7.87
N ASN A 92 -24.52 3.71 7.77
CA ASN A 92 -25.94 3.74 7.43
C ASN A 92 -26.67 4.53 8.52
N VAL A 93 -27.10 5.75 8.20
CA VAL A 93 -28.05 6.51 9.03
C VAL A 93 -29.31 5.66 9.12
N GLY A 94 -29.51 5.02 10.28
CA GLY A 94 -30.61 4.10 10.52
C GLY A 94 -31.96 4.75 10.22
N GLU A 95 -32.86 3.97 9.61
CA GLU A 95 -34.25 4.36 9.41
C GLU A 95 -34.86 4.90 10.71
N PRO A 96 -35.64 5.99 10.66
CA PRO A 96 -36.40 6.43 11.82
C PRO A 96 -37.38 5.33 12.22
N THR A 97 -37.20 4.80 13.43
CA THR A 97 -38.12 3.83 14.04
C THR A 97 -39.52 4.43 14.02
N PRO A 98 -40.54 3.77 13.42
CA PRO A 98 -41.89 4.30 13.47
C PRO A 98 -42.35 4.33 14.92
N ALA A 99 -42.76 5.51 15.37
CA ALA A 99 -43.31 5.74 16.69
C ALA A 99 -44.48 4.76 16.93
N ARG A 100 -44.26 3.77 17.81
CA ARG A 100 -45.36 3.00 18.40
C ARG A 100 -46.13 3.93 19.32
N GLY A 101 -47.27 4.43 18.83
CA GLY A 101 -48.26 5.06 19.70
C GLY A 101 -49.32 5.83 18.93
N ALA A 102 -50.48 5.22 18.68
CA ALA A 102 -51.77 5.70 19.17
C ALA A 102 -52.94 4.85 18.64
N ARG A 103 -53.65 4.26 19.60
CA ARG A 103 -55.01 3.70 19.59
C ARG A 103 -55.19 2.27 19.08
#